data_AF-A0A2N0LD25-F1
#
_entry.id   AF-A0A2N0LD25-F1
#
_cell.length_a   1.000
_cell.length_b   1.000
_cell.length_c   1.000
_cell.angle_alpha   90.00
_cell.angle_beta   90.00
_cell.angle_gamma   90.00
#
_symmetry.space_group_name_H-M   'P 1'
#
loop_
_entity.id
_entity.type
_entity.pdbx_description
1 polymer ?
#
loop_
_entity_poly.entity_id
_entity_poly.type
_entity_poly.pdbx_seq_one_letter_code
_entity_poly.pdbx_strand_id
1 'polypeptide(L)'
;MTPNEAMAIVQKNPELCNNPSGMMVTLCETMASRDIGNTPGPNEMREQHQGERMAPPADTDQLDYSLVDPNNPPRIATHNFIDLDQYIGISKLRSGYGHDYSFGDDEHDPEGKSCRSMKHYFDAYTADQRWASNFGSYDTKGNVKFYAPVDGLLTEIMSNAISEGTEYQFKVQSTQYPTIMFGFHHVDLLEELRSGGSVVAGQHLGYIARPHGQGEIAVLVMVGMGMAEHISFFDIMTDGVFAMYQARGIKSRAEMSITKEERDANPIQCDTDFDQGGKFIAQGDPTTFGKWQSGPDNWVWLPK
;
A
#
# COMPACT_ATOMS: atom_id res chain seq x y z
N MET A 1 19.68 -5.55 -18.94
CA MET A 1 20.99 -5.34 -18.31
C MET A 1 20.84 -5.73 -16.86
N THR A 2 21.65 -6.67 -16.38
CA THR A 2 21.59 -7.09 -14.97
C THR A 2 22.19 -6.01 -14.07
N PRO A 3 21.83 -5.94 -12.77
CA PRO A 3 22.41 -4.99 -11.82
C PRO A 3 23.95 -5.04 -11.80
N ASN A 4 24.53 -6.23 -11.94
CA ASN A 4 25.98 -6.43 -11.96
C ASN A 4 26.64 -5.86 -13.23
N GLU A 5 25.96 -5.93 -14.38
CA GLU A 5 26.45 -5.33 -15.63
C GLU A 5 26.37 -3.80 -15.60
N ALA A 6 25.31 -3.25 -15.00
CA ALA A 6 25.14 -1.81 -14.84
C ALA A 6 26.22 -1.22 -13.89
N MET A 7 26.53 -1.92 -12.80
CA MET A 7 27.60 -1.55 -11.87
C MET A 7 28.99 -1.51 -12.54
N ALA A 8 29.30 -2.50 -13.40
CA ALA A 8 30.57 -2.55 -14.10
C ALA A 8 30.76 -1.40 -15.11
N ILE A 9 29.66 -0.85 -15.63
CA ILE A 9 29.66 0.30 -16.54
C ILE A 9 29.96 1.60 -15.77
N VAL A 10 29.31 1.81 -14.61
CA VAL A 10 29.54 3.01 -13.78
C VAL A 10 30.95 3.03 -13.18
N GLN A 11 31.49 1.88 -12.76
CA GLN A 11 32.87 1.79 -12.29
C GLN A 11 33.91 2.16 -13.36
N LYS A 12 33.61 1.94 -14.64
CA LYS A 12 34.50 2.30 -15.77
C LYS A 12 34.30 3.73 -16.27
N ASN A 13 33.19 4.38 -15.93
CA ASN A 13 32.86 5.75 -16.35
C ASN A 13 32.16 6.50 -15.20
N PRO A 14 32.91 6.91 -14.17
CA PRO A 14 32.34 7.57 -12.98
C PRO A 14 31.67 8.91 -13.27
N GLU A 15 32.00 9.56 -14.40
CA GLU A 15 31.37 10.81 -14.82
C GLU A 15 29.86 10.68 -15.14
N LEU A 16 29.35 9.45 -15.34
CA LEU A 16 27.93 9.18 -15.51
C LEU A 16 27.09 9.54 -14.27
N CYS A 17 27.72 9.68 -13.10
CA CYS A 17 27.07 10.10 -11.86
C CYS A 17 27.14 11.62 -11.61
N ASN A 18 27.67 12.41 -12.54
CA ASN A 18 27.74 13.87 -12.37
C ASN A 18 26.38 14.56 -12.57
N ASN A 19 25.45 13.93 -13.29
CA ASN A 19 24.06 14.40 -13.43
C ASN A 19 23.11 13.22 -13.80
N PRO A 20 22.88 12.27 -12.86
CA PRO A 20 22.13 11.05 -13.16
C PRO A 20 20.63 11.36 -13.33
N SER A 21 19.98 10.65 -14.25
CA SER A 21 18.52 10.71 -14.44
C SER A 21 17.93 9.29 -14.54
N GLY A 22 16.67 9.14 -14.12
CA GLY A 22 15.98 7.85 -14.11
C GLY A 22 16.68 6.81 -13.24
N MET A 23 16.75 5.55 -13.73
CA MET A 23 17.32 4.42 -12.98
C MET A 23 18.82 4.57 -12.62
N MET A 24 19.53 5.55 -13.19
CA MET A 24 20.95 5.81 -12.84
C MET A 24 21.11 6.50 -11.48
N VAL A 25 20.07 7.17 -10.96
CA VAL A 25 20.12 7.83 -9.65
C VAL A 25 20.34 6.79 -8.55
N THR A 26 19.49 5.77 -8.50
CA THR A 26 19.54 4.69 -7.53
C THR A 26 20.86 3.90 -7.61
N LEU A 27 21.40 3.73 -8.82
CA LEU A 27 22.66 3.02 -9.05
C LEU A 27 23.88 3.81 -8.53
N CYS A 28 23.91 5.14 -8.75
CA CYS A 28 24.97 6.02 -8.24
C CYS A 28 24.93 6.14 -6.70
N GLU A 29 23.74 6.23 -6.10
CA GLU A 29 23.55 6.27 -4.64
C GLU A 29 24.03 4.98 -3.96
N THR A 30 23.75 3.83 -4.58
CA THR A 30 24.21 2.51 -4.11
C THR A 30 25.74 2.38 -4.12
N MET A 31 26.41 3.06 -5.06
CA MET A 31 27.87 3.08 -5.14
C MET A 31 28.51 4.02 -4.11
N ALA A 32 27.97 5.23 -3.93
CA ALA A 32 28.49 6.19 -2.94
C ALA A 32 28.45 5.64 -1.51
N SER A 33 27.46 4.80 -1.22
CA SER A 33 27.28 4.11 0.06
C SER A 33 28.33 3.04 0.36
N ARG A 34 29.12 2.61 -0.64
CA ARG A 34 30.12 1.53 -0.53
C ARG A 34 31.57 2.01 -0.51
N ASP A 35 31.84 3.29 -0.76
CA ASP A 35 33.20 3.83 -0.96
C ASP A 35 33.71 4.63 0.26
N ILE A 36 33.48 4.12 1.48
CA ILE A 36 34.18 4.62 2.69
C ILE A 36 35.45 3.81 2.87
N GLY A 37 36.43 4.06 2.01
CA GLY A 37 37.76 3.47 2.09
C GLY A 37 38.83 4.55 1.96
N ASN A 38 39.15 5.25 3.05
CA ASN A 38 40.41 6.01 3.17
C ASN A 38 40.81 6.19 4.65
N THR A 39 41.52 5.21 5.19
CA THR A 39 42.40 5.36 6.36
C THR A 39 43.77 5.90 5.92
N PRO A 40 44.30 6.99 6.50
CA PRO A 40 45.72 7.27 6.47
C PRO A 40 46.47 6.33 7.44
N GLY A 41 47.63 5.83 7.03
CA GLY A 41 48.41 4.77 7.68
C GLY A 41 49.09 5.13 9.01
N PRO A 42 49.74 4.15 9.66
CA PRO A 42 50.21 4.23 11.04
C PRO A 42 51.63 4.80 11.16
N ASN A 43 51.91 5.35 12.35
CA ASN A 43 53.18 5.92 12.84
C ASN A 43 53.51 7.34 12.36
N GLU A 44 53.11 8.33 13.15
CA GLU A 44 54.04 9.10 14.00
C GLU A 44 53.25 10.03 14.95
N MET A 45 53.77 10.21 16.17
CA MET A 45 53.28 11.07 17.26
C MET A 45 52.23 10.50 18.24
N ARG A 46 52.69 9.53 19.02
CA ARG A 46 52.95 9.66 20.48
C ARG A 46 52.15 10.71 21.26
N GLU A 47 51.41 10.18 22.26
CA GLU A 47 51.04 10.75 23.56
C GLU A 47 50.34 12.13 23.58
N GLN A 48 49.03 12.14 23.85
CA GLN A 48 48.45 12.79 25.05
C GLN A 48 46.91 12.69 25.04
N HIS A 49 46.36 12.60 26.25
CA HIS A 49 44.94 12.58 26.62
C HIS A 49 44.21 11.24 26.58
N GLN A 50 44.44 10.48 27.66
CA GLN A 50 43.40 9.68 28.31
C GLN A 50 42.21 10.60 28.66
N GLY A 51 41.08 10.34 28.02
CA GLY A 51 39.75 10.80 28.40
C GLY A 51 38.79 9.70 28.00
N GLU A 52 37.98 9.24 28.94
CA GLU A 52 37.02 8.16 28.77
C GLU A 52 36.09 8.44 27.58
N ARG A 53 36.36 7.79 26.44
CA ARG A 53 35.38 7.68 25.36
C ARG A 53 34.37 6.64 25.81
N MET A 54 33.25 7.12 26.35
CA MET A 54 32.02 6.35 26.34
C MET A 54 31.79 5.86 24.91
N ALA A 55 31.55 4.56 24.77
CA ALA A 55 31.16 4.00 23.49
C ALA A 55 29.94 4.78 22.96
N PRO A 56 29.89 5.09 21.66
CA PRO A 56 28.67 5.65 21.08
C PRO A 56 27.51 4.68 21.37
N PRO A 57 26.30 5.18 21.67
CA PRO A 57 25.14 4.33 21.85
C PRO A 57 24.95 3.47 20.59
N ALA A 58 24.57 2.20 20.80
CA ALA A 58 24.28 1.30 19.70
C ALA A 58 23.23 1.93 18.77
N ASP A 59 23.56 1.94 17.48
CA ASP A 59 22.69 2.33 16.38
C ASP A 59 21.38 1.53 16.47
N THR A 60 20.28 2.22 16.80
CA THR A 60 18.96 1.61 17.04
C THR A 60 17.99 1.84 15.88
N ASP A 61 18.48 2.31 14.72
CA ASP A 61 17.67 2.61 13.53
C ASP A 61 17.31 1.37 12.67
N GLN A 62 17.55 0.16 13.16
CA GLN A 62 17.02 -1.03 12.49
C GLN A 62 15.57 -1.29 12.91
N LEU A 63 14.66 -1.21 11.93
CA LEU A 63 13.28 -1.66 12.07
C LEU A 63 13.26 -3.11 12.58
N ASP A 64 12.60 -3.33 13.71
CA ASP A 64 12.34 -4.67 14.20
C ASP A 64 11.10 -5.25 13.52
N TYR A 65 11.34 -6.01 12.45
CA TYR A 65 10.31 -6.68 11.67
C TYR A 65 9.57 -7.79 12.43
N SER A 66 10.05 -8.20 13.61
CA SER A 66 9.42 -9.27 14.40
C SER A 66 8.31 -8.77 15.35
N LEU A 67 8.14 -7.45 15.48
CA LEU A 67 7.17 -6.85 16.41
C LEU A 67 5.70 -7.09 16.04
N VAL A 68 5.42 -7.44 14.78
CA VAL A 68 4.06 -7.61 14.28
C VAL A 68 3.96 -8.97 13.61
N ASP A 69 3.10 -9.83 14.15
CA ASP A 69 2.65 -11.04 13.48
C ASP A 69 1.49 -10.68 12.54
N PRO A 70 1.64 -10.80 11.21
CA PRO A 70 0.57 -10.46 10.27
C PRO A 70 -0.67 -11.37 10.40
N ASN A 71 -0.52 -12.57 10.97
CA ASN A 71 -1.65 -13.47 11.22
C ASN A 71 -2.45 -13.09 12.47
N ASN A 72 -1.89 -12.26 13.34
CA ASN A 72 -2.55 -11.74 14.53
C ASN A 72 -2.08 -10.30 14.81
N PRO A 73 -2.40 -9.34 13.92
CA PRO A 73 -1.85 -8.00 13.98
C PRO A 73 -2.44 -7.22 15.17
N PRO A 74 -1.71 -6.25 15.74
CA PRO A 74 -2.25 -5.39 16.78
C PRO A 74 -3.36 -4.52 16.21
N ARG A 75 -4.50 -4.44 16.91
CA ARG A 75 -5.66 -3.66 16.45
C ARG A 75 -5.48 -2.17 16.73
N ILE A 76 -4.73 -1.49 15.87
CA ILE A 76 -4.29 -0.11 16.09
C ILE A 76 -5.11 0.94 15.34
N ALA A 77 -5.85 0.58 14.29
CA ALA A 77 -6.65 1.55 13.55
C ALA A 77 -7.88 1.98 14.38
N THR A 78 -7.76 3.13 15.03
CA THR A 78 -8.76 3.70 15.96
C THR A 78 -9.81 4.54 15.24
N HIS A 79 -9.55 4.92 13.98
CA HIS A 79 -10.47 5.67 13.14
C HIS A 79 -10.71 4.94 11.83
N ASN A 80 -11.92 5.10 11.29
CA ASN A 80 -12.19 4.62 9.95
C ASN A 80 -11.45 5.48 8.92
N PHE A 81 -10.96 4.86 7.85
CA PHE A 81 -10.15 5.55 6.85
C PHE A 81 -10.98 6.42 5.88
N ILE A 82 -12.32 6.31 5.90
CA ILE A 82 -13.19 6.94 4.91
C ILE A 82 -14.60 7.23 5.47
N ASP A 83 -15.33 8.19 4.90
CA ASP A 83 -16.76 8.38 5.22
C ASP A 83 -17.57 7.14 4.79
N LEU A 84 -18.01 6.33 5.76
CA LEU A 84 -18.59 5.01 5.51
C LEU A 84 -20.02 5.06 4.94
N ASP A 85 -20.80 6.09 5.27
CA ASP A 85 -22.24 6.12 5.06
C ASP A 85 -22.66 5.95 3.60
N GLN A 86 -21.82 6.40 2.68
CA GLN A 86 -22.12 6.43 1.24
C GLN A 86 -21.95 5.05 0.59
N TYR A 87 -21.19 4.16 1.22
CA TYR A 87 -20.82 2.87 0.66
C TYR A 87 -21.87 1.80 0.94
N ILE A 88 -22.13 0.98 -0.07
CA ILE A 88 -23.10 -0.12 -0.03
C ILE A 88 -22.44 -1.48 -0.25
N GLY A 89 -21.17 -1.52 -0.64
CA GLY A 89 -20.43 -2.76 -0.83
C GLY A 89 -18.95 -2.58 -0.54
N ILE A 90 -18.32 -3.64 -0.05
CA ILE A 90 -16.89 -3.70 0.20
C ILE A 90 -16.35 -5.00 -0.39
N SER A 91 -15.28 -4.93 -1.20
CA SER A 91 -14.63 -6.13 -1.71
C SER A 91 -13.86 -6.85 -0.60
N LYS A 92 -13.73 -8.16 -0.72
CA LYS A 92 -12.90 -8.97 0.17
C LYS A 92 -11.42 -8.81 -0.17
N LEU A 93 -10.55 -8.98 0.84
CA LEU A 93 -9.13 -9.24 0.62
C LEU A 93 -8.98 -10.55 -0.16
N ARG A 94 -7.99 -10.62 -1.06
CA ARG A 94 -7.77 -11.72 -2.02
C ARG A 94 -8.93 -11.93 -3.00
N SER A 95 -9.73 -10.90 -3.26
CA SER A 95 -10.78 -10.94 -4.28
C SER A 95 -10.19 -10.87 -5.69
N GLY A 96 -11.01 -11.29 -6.66
CA GLY A 96 -10.76 -11.11 -8.09
C GLY A 96 -11.27 -9.79 -8.64
N TYR A 97 -11.47 -8.76 -7.81
CA TYR A 97 -11.94 -7.44 -8.23
C TYR A 97 -10.80 -6.42 -8.23
N GLY A 98 -10.81 -5.49 -9.18
CA GLY A 98 -9.79 -4.44 -9.28
C GLY A 98 -8.51 -4.94 -9.95
N HIS A 99 -7.38 -4.78 -9.27
CA HIS A 99 -6.05 -5.19 -9.74
C HIS A 99 -5.40 -6.16 -8.75
N ASP A 100 -4.48 -6.98 -9.27
CA ASP A 100 -3.50 -7.67 -8.43
C ASP A 100 -2.71 -6.65 -7.60
N TYR A 101 -2.58 -6.93 -6.31
CA TYR A 101 -1.82 -6.08 -5.39
C TYR A 101 -0.99 -6.93 -4.43
N SER A 102 -0.50 -8.06 -4.91
CA SER A 102 0.32 -9.00 -4.14
C SER A 102 1.82 -8.70 -4.25
N PHE A 103 2.24 -7.68 -5.01
CA PHE A 103 3.68 -7.40 -5.18
C PHE A 103 4.40 -7.14 -3.84
N GLY A 104 5.55 -7.77 -3.66
CA GLY A 104 6.32 -7.73 -2.40
C GLY A 104 5.83 -8.69 -1.32
N ASP A 105 4.75 -9.43 -1.61
CA ASP A 105 4.15 -10.48 -0.78
C ASP A 105 4.59 -11.87 -1.26
N ASP A 106 4.57 -12.86 -0.37
CA ASP A 106 4.85 -14.25 -0.73
C ASP A 106 3.73 -14.86 -1.60
N GLU A 107 2.57 -14.22 -1.60
CA GLU A 107 1.44 -14.56 -2.46
C GLU A 107 1.57 -14.04 -3.90
N HIS A 108 2.62 -13.28 -4.21
CA HIS A 108 2.85 -12.79 -5.57
C HIS A 108 3.18 -13.90 -6.55
N ASP A 109 2.44 -13.93 -7.66
CA ASP A 109 2.73 -14.79 -8.80
C ASP A 109 3.23 -13.92 -9.99
N PRO A 110 4.55 -13.90 -10.26
CA PRO A 110 5.13 -13.09 -11.32
C PRO A 110 4.73 -13.57 -12.73
N GLU A 111 4.21 -14.80 -12.88
CA GLU A 111 3.67 -15.29 -14.15
C GLU A 111 2.21 -14.89 -14.38
N GLY A 112 1.57 -14.21 -13.42
CA GLY A 112 0.19 -13.75 -13.53
C GLY A 112 -0.85 -14.87 -13.54
N LYS A 113 -0.51 -16.07 -13.05
CA LYS A 113 -1.42 -17.22 -13.09
C LYS A 113 -2.34 -17.28 -11.86
N SER A 114 -1.91 -16.69 -10.75
CA SER A 114 -2.56 -16.74 -9.44
C SER A 114 -2.61 -15.36 -8.77
N CYS A 115 -3.20 -14.41 -9.47
CA CYS A 115 -3.37 -13.04 -9.04
C CYS A 115 -4.49 -12.88 -8.01
N ARG A 116 -4.38 -11.84 -7.18
CA ARG A 116 -5.33 -11.54 -6.11
C ARG A 116 -5.21 -10.08 -5.69
N SER A 117 -6.35 -9.44 -5.45
CA SER A 117 -6.31 -8.08 -4.93
C SER A 117 -6.09 -8.11 -3.44
N MET A 118 -5.04 -7.43 -2.97
CA MET A 118 -4.74 -7.26 -1.54
C MET A 118 -5.27 -5.93 -1.00
N LYS A 119 -6.33 -5.40 -1.63
CA LYS A 119 -7.02 -4.18 -1.23
C LYS A 119 -8.47 -4.46 -0.88
N HIS A 120 -9.06 -3.57 -0.09
CA HIS A 120 -10.51 -3.41 -0.05
C HIS A 120 -10.94 -2.25 -0.93
N TYR A 121 -11.88 -2.52 -1.84
CA TYR A 121 -12.60 -1.53 -2.62
C TYR A 121 -13.95 -1.25 -1.97
N PHE A 122 -14.26 0.02 -1.76
CA PHE A 122 -15.50 0.50 -1.17
C PHE A 122 -16.34 1.12 -2.28
N ASP A 123 -17.58 0.65 -2.42
CA ASP A 123 -18.44 1.01 -3.54
C ASP A 123 -19.77 1.63 -3.11
N ALA A 124 -20.06 2.82 -3.62
CA ALA A 124 -21.29 3.55 -3.35
C ALA A 124 -22.41 3.19 -4.33
N TYR A 125 -22.09 2.41 -5.36
CA TYR A 125 -23.00 2.06 -6.46
C TYR A 125 -23.15 0.55 -6.57
N THR A 126 -24.31 0.13 -7.05
CA THR A 126 -24.54 -1.29 -7.36
C THR A 126 -23.76 -1.70 -8.60
N ALA A 127 -23.53 -2.99 -8.75
CA ALA A 127 -22.96 -3.58 -9.97
C ALA A 127 -23.70 -3.07 -11.23
N ASP A 128 -25.04 -3.14 -11.25
CA ASP A 128 -25.84 -2.73 -12.40
C ASP A 128 -25.63 -1.24 -12.75
N GLN A 129 -25.51 -0.37 -11.75
CA GLN A 129 -25.20 1.05 -11.98
C GLN A 129 -23.83 1.24 -12.62
N ARG A 130 -22.81 0.48 -12.20
CA ARG A 130 -21.48 0.51 -12.84
C ARG A 130 -21.54 0.04 -14.28
N TRP A 131 -22.16 -1.11 -14.54
CA TRP A 131 -22.27 -1.65 -15.91
C TRP A 131 -23.04 -0.74 -16.85
N ALA A 132 -24.13 -0.16 -16.37
CA ALA A 132 -24.95 0.74 -17.16
C ALA A 132 -24.40 2.18 -17.22
N SER A 133 -23.32 2.49 -16.48
CA SER A 133 -22.84 3.86 -16.28
C SER A 133 -23.96 4.82 -15.82
N ASN A 134 -24.85 4.33 -14.95
CA ASN A 134 -26.01 5.04 -14.45
C ASN A 134 -25.87 5.29 -12.94
N PHE A 135 -25.09 6.30 -12.57
CA PHE A 135 -24.71 6.57 -11.19
C PHE A 135 -25.74 7.41 -10.40
N GLY A 136 -26.79 7.90 -11.06
CA GLY A 136 -27.72 8.84 -10.46
C GLY A 136 -27.09 10.24 -10.28
N SER A 137 -27.59 11.01 -9.31
CA SER A 137 -27.15 12.40 -9.09
C SER A 137 -26.03 12.55 -8.07
N TYR A 138 -25.70 11.49 -7.33
CA TYR A 138 -24.64 11.53 -6.33
C TYR A 138 -23.31 11.20 -6.99
N ASP A 139 -22.27 11.96 -6.65
CA ASP A 139 -20.90 11.71 -7.05
C ASP A 139 -20.03 11.60 -5.79
N THR A 140 -19.21 10.55 -5.70
CA THR A 140 -18.28 10.36 -4.58
C THR A 140 -17.12 11.36 -4.66
N LYS A 141 -16.76 11.82 -5.87
CA LYS A 141 -15.68 12.78 -6.08
C LYS A 141 -15.93 14.06 -5.29
N GLY A 142 -14.94 14.47 -4.50
CA GLY A 142 -15.01 15.69 -3.69
C GLY A 142 -16.04 15.71 -2.56
N ASN A 143 -16.86 14.66 -2.41
CA ASN A 143 -17.89 14.56 -1.39
C ASN A 143 -17.54 13.53 -0.29
N VAL A 144 -16.79 12.48 -0.64
CA VAL A 144 -16.34 11.47 0.32
C VAL A 144 -14.92 11.78 0.79
N LYS A 145 -14.74 11.87 2.11
CA LYS A 145 -13.46 12.16 2.76
C LYS A 145 -12.71 10.90 3.13
N PHE A 146 -11.38 11.01 3.10
CA PHE A 146 -10.43 10.06 3.69
C PHE A 146 -9.87 10.60 5.01
N TYR A 147 -9.57 9.69 5.94
CA TYR A 147 -9.00 10.00 7.24
C TYR A 147 -7.82 9.08 7.58
N ALA A 148 -6.90 9.58 8.39
CA ALA A 148 -5.81 8.77 8.94
C ALA A 148 -6.36 7.73 9.93
N PRO A 149 -6.09 6.42 9.78
CA PRO A 149 -6.60 5.41 10.71
C PRO A 149 -5.84 5.40 12.05
N VAL A 150 -4.62 5.93 12.04
CA VAL A 150 -3.63 5.93 13.13
C VAL A 150 -2.86 7.25 13.14
N ASP A 151 -2.18 7.53 14.25
CA ASP A 151 -1.07 8.49 14.24
C ASP A 151 0.06 7.94 13.37
N GLY A 152 0.60 8.77 12.49
CA GLY A 152 1.49 8.27 11.45
C GLY A 152 2.28 9.33 10.71
N LEU A 153 3.11 8.86 9.79
CA LEU A 153 3.84 9.66 8.81
C LEU A 153 3.29 9.36 7.43
N LEU A 154 3.00 10.40 6.63
CA LEU A 154 2.75 10.23 5.21
C LEU A 154 4.06 9.94 4.49
N THR A 155 4.10 8.82 3.79
CA THR A 155 5.24 8.34 3.03
C THR A 155 4.81 7.90 1.63
N GLU A 156 5.79 7.70 0.74
CA GLU A 156 5.57 7.17 -0.62
C GLU A 156 4.48 7.92 -1.41
N ILE A 157 4.45 9.25 -1.26
CA ILE A 157 3.48 10.09 -1.98
C ILE A 157 3.85 10.12 -3.46
N MET A 158 2.96 9.59 -4.28
CA MET A 158 3.03 9.59 -5.73
C MET A 158 1.81 10.31 -6.29
N SER A 159 2.01 11.08 -7.35
CA SER A 159 0.93 11.83 -8.01
C SER A 159 0.81 11.43 -9.47
N ASN A 160 -0.42 11.32 -9.96
CA ASN A 160 -0.71 11.09 -11.36
C ASN A 160 -1.68 12.16 -11.88
N ALA A 161 -1.45 12.67 -13.08
CA ALA A 161 -2.41 13.54 -13.76
C ALA A 161 -3.59 12.70 -14.29
N ILE A 162 -4.80 13.19 -14.04
CA ILE A 162 -6.05 12.63 -14.56
C ILE A 162 -6.83 13.73 -15.29
N SER A 163 -7.86 13.36 -16.07
CA SER A 163 -8.65 14.31 -16.86
C SER A 163 -9.25 15.46 -16.04
N GLU A 164 -9.46 15.24 -14.74
CA GLU A 164 -10.13 16.19 -13.86
C GLU A 164 -9.26 16.70 -12.71
N GLY A 165 -7.93 16.63 -12.86
CA GLY A 165 -6.97 17.17 -11.89
C GLY A 165 -5.79 16.23 -11.66
N THR A 166 -5.36 16.16 -10.40
CA THR A 166 -4.27 15.29 -9.96
C THR A 166 -4.82 14.36 -8.89
N GLU A 167 -4.50 13.07 -9.00
CA GLU A 167 -4.74 12.11 -7.93
C GLU A 167 -3.43 11.72 -7.27
N TYR A 168 -3.55 11.27 -6.03
CA TYR A 168 -2.44 10.83 -5.20
C TYR A 168 -2.64 9.40 -4.74
N GLN A 169 -1.51 8.70 -4.62
CA GLN A 169 -1.36 7.47 -3.87
C GLN A 169 -0.29 7.70 -2.82
N PHE A 170 -0.48 7.20 -1.62
CA PHE A 170 0.46 7.40 -0.52
C PHE A 170 0.24 6.34 0.55
N LYS A 171 1.15 6.28 1.53
CA LYS A 171 1.01 5.44 2.71
C LYS A 171 0.98 6.29 3.97
N VAL A 172 0.23 5.84 4.97
CA VAL A 172 0.38 6.29 6.36
C VAL A 172 1.13 5.19 7.10
N GLN A 173 2.37 5.46 7.48
CA GLN A 173 3.19 4.59 8.31
C GLN A 173 2.89 4.86 9.78
N SER A 174 2.51 3.82 10.54
CA SER A 174 2.19 3.97 11.97
C SER A 174 3.42 4.41 12.76
N THR A 175 3.29 5.44 13.61
CA THR A 175 4.38 5.82 14.52
C THR A 175 4.56 4.83 15.67
N GLN A 176 3.48 4.14 16.06
CA GLN A 176 3.51 3.14 17.13
C GLN A 176 4.09 1.81 16.65
N TYR A 177 3.81 1.42 15.41
CA TYR A 177 4.30 0.20 14.77
C TYR A 177 4.83 0.52 13.37
N PRO A 178 6.08 0.99 13.24
CA PRO A 178 6.63 1.48 11.96
C PRO A 178 6.67 0.47 10.81
N THR A 179 6.46 -0.82 11.08
CA THR A 179 6.33 -1.87 10.06
C THR A 179 4.92 -1.96 9.45
N ILE A 180 3.92 -1.33 10.07
CA ILE A 180 2.55 -1.28 9.56
C ILE A 180 2.35 -0.01 8.74
N MET A 181 1.87 -0.19 7.51
CA MET A 181 1.50 0.91 6.62
C MET A 181 0.09 0.73 6.06
N PHE A 182 -0.61 1.85 5.92
CA PHE A 182 -1.95 1.95 5.32
C PHE A 182 -1.83 2.65 3.96
N GLY A 183 -2.05 1.93 2.87
CA GLY A 183 -1.96 2.44 1.50
C GLY A 183 -3.28 3.01 0.99
N PHE A 184 -3.24 4.25 0.52
CA PHE A 184 -4.37 4.99 -0.03
C PHE A 184 -4.21 5.18 -1.54
N HIS A 185 -5.32 5.14 -2.28
CA HIS A 185 -5.33 5.29 -3.74
C HIS A 185 -6.44 6.24 -4.21
N HIS A 186 -6.20 6.87 -5.37
CA HIS A 186 -7.15 7.77 -6.04
C HIS A 186 -7.67 8.91 -5.14
N VAL A 187 -6.77 9.51 -4.36
CA VAL A 187 -7.09 10.58 -3.39
C VAL A 187 -6.75 11.95 -3.96
N ASP A 188 -7.65 12.92 -3.84
CA ASP A 188 -7.32 14.34 -3.93
C ASP A 188 -6.80 14.77 -2.56
N LEU A 189 -5.49 14.55 -2.36
CA LEU A 189 -4.79 14.80 -1.11
C LEU A 189 -4.74 16.31 -0.83
N LEU A 190 -5.04 16.70 0.41
CA LEU A 190 -4.99 18.09 0.85
C LEU A 190 -3.61 18.70 0.57
N GLU A 191 -3.60 19.95 0.14
CA GLU A 191 -2.39 20.61 -0.40
C GLU A 191 -1.23 20.60 0.59
N GLU A 192 -1.52 20.87 1.86
CA GLU A 192 -0.56 20.88 2.96
C GLU A 192 0.05 19.52 3.28
N LEU A 193 -0.55 18.42 2.81
CA LEU A 193 -0.07 17.05 3.03
C LEU A 193 0.69 16.47 1.83
N ARG A 194 0.69 17.15 0.67
CA ARG A 194 1.31 16.65 -0.58
C ARG A 194 2.82 16.52 -0.52
N SER A 195 3.48 17.19 0.43
CA SER A 195 4.92 17.08 0.69
C SER A 195 5.26 16.10 1.81
N GLY A 196 4.29 15.34 2.31
CA GLY A 196 4.45 14.46 3.46
C GLY A 196 4.22 15.18 4.78
N GLY A 197 4.51 14.48 5.87
CA GLY A 197 4.38 15.03 7.23
C GLY A 197 3.71 14.07 8.19
N SER A 198 3.61 14.49 9.45
CA SER A 198 2.91 13.73 10.49
C SER A 198 1.41 13.98 10.44
N VAL A 199 0.65 12.94 10.73
CA VAL A 199 -0.81 12.99 10.90
C VAL A 199 -1.21 12.33 12.20
N VAL A 200 -2.36 12.73 12.71
CA VAL A 200 -3.00 12.10 13.86
C VAL A 200 -4.21 11.28 13.43
N ALA A 201 -4.55 10.24 14.18
CA ALA A 201 -5.71 9.40 13.90
C ALA A 201 -6.99 10.26 13.81
N GLY A 202 -7.80 10.01 12.79
CA GLY A 202 -9.01 10.78 12.47
C GLY A 202 -8.76 12.09 11.72
N GLN A 203 -7.50 12.47 11.46
CA GLN A 203 -7.20 13.64 10.64
C GLN A 203 -7.73 13.44 9.22
N HIS A 204 -8.47 14.43 8.71
CA HIS A 204 -8.91 14.48 7.33
C HIS A 204 -7.70 14.62 6.39
N LEU A 205 -7.61 13.73 5.40
CA LEU A 205 -6.48 13.64 4.47
C LEU A 205 -6.81 14.18 3.08
N GLY A 206 -8.08 14.15 2.68
CA GLY A 206 -8.48 14.53 1.33
C GLY A 206 -9.77 13.85 0.91
N TYR A 207 -10.03 13.86 -0.39
CA TYR A 207 -11.29 13.37 -0.96
C TYR A 207 -11.06 12.30 -2.02
N ILE A 208 -12.12 11.60 -2.44
CA ILE A 208 -12.09 10.82 -3.68
C ILE A 208 -11.77 11.74 -4.87
N ALA A 209 -10.74 11.40 -5.65
CA ALA A 209 -10.29 12.20 -6.80
C ALA A 209 -11.07 11.93 -8.09
N ARG A 210 -11.65 10.73 -8.23
CA ARG A 210 -12.26 10.27 -9.50
C ARG A 210 -13.80 10.35 -9.45
N PRO A 211 -14.47 10.78 -10.53
CA PRO A 211 -15.92 10.67 -10.66
C PRO A 211 -16.41 9.27 -10.38
N HIS A 212 -17.41 9.15 -9.51
CA HIS A 212 -18.00 7.88 -9.10
C HIS A 212 -16.96 6.84 -8.64
N GLY A 213 -15.82 7.34 -8.13
CA GLY A 213 -14.68 6.57 -7.69
C GLY A 213 -15.00 5.70 -6.47
N GLN A 214 -14.26 4.60 -6.36
CA GLN A 214 -14.28 3.70 -5.21
C GLN A 214 -13.29 4.20 -4.16
N GLY A 215 -13.60 3.95 -2.88
CA GLY A 215 -12.58 4.07 -1.83
C GLY A 215 -11.66 2.87 -1.87
N GLU A 216 -10.36 3.06 -1.69
CA GLU A 216 -9.39 1.96 -1.69
C GLU A 216 -8.48 2.05 -0.47
N ILE A 217 -8.29 0.92 0.20
CA ILE A 217 -7.33 0.78 1.30
C ILE A 217 -6.57 -0.55 1.15
N ALA A 218 -5.24 -0.47 1.25
CA ALA A 218 -4.36 -1.60 1.44
C ALA A 218 -3.75 -1.52 2.83
N VAL A 219 -3.51 -2.65 3.49
CA VAL A 219 -2.72 -2.70 4.71
C VAL A 219 -1.60 -3.69 4.50
N LEU A 220 -0.38 -3.24 4.76
CA LEU A 220 0.81 -4.07 4.65
C LEU A 220 1.59 -4.06 5.97
N VAL A 221 2.15 -5.20 6.32
CA VAL A 221 3.08 -5.40 7.42
C VAL A 221 4.43 -5.76 6.81
N MET A 222 5.43 -4.90 6.99
CA MET A 222 6.81 -5.24 6.60
C MET A 222 7.32 -6.36 7.50
N VAL A 223 7.70 -7.50 6.91
CA VAL A 223 8.21 -8.69 7.61
C VAL A 223 9.70 -8.93 7.33
N GLY A 224 10.29 -8.10 6.47
CA GLY A 224 11.71 -8.10 6.17
C GLY A 224 12.06 -6.99 5.19
N MET A 225 13.35 -6.87 4.88
CA MET A 225 13.79 -5.86 3.93
C MET A 225 13.23 -6.14 2.53
N GLY A 226 12.30 -5.30 2.08
CA GLY A 226 11.62 -5.45 0.79
C GLY A 226 10.57 -6.58 0.76
N MET A 227 10.21 -7.14 1.91
CA MET A 227 9.17 -8.17 2.05
C MET A 227 8.05 -7.67 2.95
N ALA A 228 6.81 -7.85 2.51
CA ALA A 228 5.63 -7.47 3.25
C ALA A 228 4.55 -8.55 3.17
N GLU A 229 3.71 -8.63 4.19
CA GLU A 229 2.46 -9.39 4.13
C GLU A 229 1.29 -8.41 4.12
N HIS A 230 0.37 -8.58 3.17
CA HIS A 230 -0.84 -7.79 3.12
C HIS A 230 -1.93 -8.44 3.97
N ILE A 231 -2.56 -7.60 4.79
CA ILE A 231 -3.61 -8.01 5.72
C ILE A 231 -4.89 -7.22 5.46
N SER A 232 -5.99 -7.72 6.00
CA SER A 232 -7.27 -7.03 5.91
C SER A 232 -7.25 -5.78 6.77
N PHE A 233 -7.82 -4.67 6.29
CA PHE A 233 -8.10 -3.53 7.16
C PHE A 233 -9.02 -3.94 8.33
N PHE A 234 -9.85 -4.96 8.11
CA PHE A 234 -10.69 -5.57 9.13
C PHE A 234 -9.95 -6.41 10.15
N ASP A 235 -8.68 -6.75 9.96
CA ASP A 235 -7.92 -7.46 11.00
C ASP A 235 -7.18 -6.48 11.92
N ILE A 236 -6.89 -5.28 11.43
CA ILE A 236 -6.11 -4.26 12.15
C ILE A 236 -6.96 -3.13 12.77
N MET A 237 -8.23 -2.97 12.36
CA MET A 237 -9.11 -1.98 12.98
C MET A 237 -9.49 -2.37 14.41
N THR A 238 -9.61 -1.40 15.29
CA THR A 238 -10.14 -1.60 16.65
C THR A 238 -11.57 -2.14 16.62
N ASP A 239 -12.01 -2.70 17.75
CA ASP A 239 -13.40 -3.18 17.87
C ASP A 239 -14.41 -2.03 17.78
N GLY A 240 -14.03 -0.81 18.20
CA GLY A 240 -14.86 0.39 18.05
C GLY A 240 -15.10 0.76 16.59
N VAL A 241 -14.06 0.70 15.75
CA VAL A 241 -14.22 0.91 14.30
C VAL A 241 -15.00 -0.25 13.68
N PHE A 242 -14.72 -1.49 14.05
CA PHE A 242 -15.45 -2.65 13.53
C PHE A 242 -16.94 -2.60 13.86
N ALA A 243 -17.33 -2.07 15.03
CA ALA A 243 -18.73 -1.91 15.41
C ALA A 243 -19.52 -1.01 14.41
N MET A 244 -18.87 -0.06 13.74
CA MET A 244 -19.49 0.75 12.68
C MET A 244 -19.91 -0.12 11.49
N TYR A 245 -19.07 -1.08 11.12
CA TYR A 245 -19.33 -2.04 10.06
C TYR A 245 -20.36 -3.09 10.47
N GLN A 246 -20.34 -3.52 11.74
CA GLN A 246 -21.36 -4.42 12.26
C GLN A 246 -22.75 -3.79 12.27
N ALA A 247 -22.83 -2.49 12.60
CA ALA A 247 -24.08 -1.73 12.49
C ALA A 247 -24.60 -1.67 11.04
N ARG A 248 -23.71 -1.85 10.06
CA ARG A 248 -23.99 -1.96 8.62
C ARG A 248 -24.03 -3.42 8.13
N GLY A 249 -24.26 -4.39 9.02
CA GLY A 249 -24.59 -5.77 8.65
C GLY A 249 -23.42 -6.74 8.47
N ILE A 250 -22.16 -6.29 8.59
CA ILE A 250 -21.01 -7.20 8.62
C ILE A 250 -21.04 -8.00 9.94
N LYS A 251 -21.02 -9.32 9.85
CA LYS A 251 -21.14 -10.26 10.97
C LYS A 251 -19.79 -10.54 11.62
N SER A 252 -18.71 -10.59 10.84
CA SER A 252 -17.38 -10.99 11.30
C SER A 252 -16.26 -10.44 10.42
N ARG A 253 -15.08 -10.19 11.01
CA ARG A 253 -13.88 -9.79 10.27
C ARG A 253 -13.48 -10.82 9.20
N ALA A 254 -13.64 -12.11 9.52
CA ALA A 254 -13.31 -13.21 8.63
C ALA A 254 -14.07 -13.20 7.29
N GLU A 255 -15.30 -12.68 7.23
CA GLU A 255 -16.04 -12.63 5.96
C GLU A 255 -15.50 -11.58 4.97
N MET A 256 -14.63 -10.68 5.46
CA MET A 256 -13.99 -9.64 4.67
C MET A 256 -12.73 -10.13 3.97
N SER A 257 -12.37 -11.40 4.13
CA SER A 257 -11.19 -12.00 3.51
C SER A 257 -11.54 -13.33 2.89
N ILE A 258 -10.97 -13.59 1.71
CA ILE A 258 -10.83 -14.94 1.18
C ILE A 258 -9.50 -15.47 1.73
N THR A 259 -9.46 -16.73 2.20
CA THR A 259 -8.20 -17.26 2.75
C THR A 259 -7.18 -17.47 1.65
N LYS A 260 -5.90 -17.49 2.01
CA LYS A 260 -4.82 -17.79 1.08
C LYS A 260 -5.01 -19.17 0.44
N GLU A 261 -5.37 -20.17 1.24
CA GLU A 261 -5.59 -21.54 0.77
C GLU A 261 -6.76 -21.63 -0.21
N GLU A 262 -7.86 -20.93 0.06
CA GLU A 262 -9.01 -20.89 -0.85
C GLU A 262 -8.63 -20.24 -2.18
N ARG A 263 -7.87 -19.14 -2.15
CA ARG A 263 -7.40 -18.46 -3.37
C ARG A 263 -6.38 -19.30 -4.13
N ASP A 264 -5.45 -19.96 -3.45
CA ASP A 264 -4.45 -20.84 -4.06
C ASP A 264 -5.11 -22.07 -4.71
N ALA A 265 -6.19 -22.60 -4.13
CA ALA A 265 -6.98 -23.66 -4.73
C ALA A 265 -7.84 -23.21 -5.92
N ASN A 266 -8.13 -21.90 -6.03
CA ASN A 266 -8.97 -21.30 -7.07
C ASN A 266 -8.28 -20.07 -7.69
N PRO A 267 -7.17 -20.28 -8.43
CA PRO A 267 -6.33 -19.20 -8.92
C PRO A 267 -7.02 -18.39 -10.03
N ILE A 268 -6.81 -17.08 -10.01
CA ILE A 268 -7.34 -16.14 -11.00
C ILE A 268 -6.18 -15.60 -11.81
N GLN A 269 -6.31 -15.59 -13.12
CA GLN A 269 -5.25 -15.06 -13.99
C GLN A 269 -5.38 -13.55 -14.12
N CYS A 270 -4.25 -12.88 -14.30
CA CYS A 270 -4.21 -11.47 -14.65
C CYS A 270 -3.16 -11.20 -15.73
N ASP A 271 -3.37 -10.09 -16.43
CA ASP A 271 -2.43 -9.53 -17.39
C ASP A 271 -1.39 -8.73 -16.63
N THR A 272 -0.14 -9.21 -16.61
CA THR A 272 0.98 -8.58 -15.90
C THR A 272 1.62 -7.43 -16.67
N ASP A 273 1.22 -7.18 -17.93
CA ASP A 273 1.71 -6.06 -18.74
C ASP A 273 1.06 -4.71 -18.39
N PHE A 274 0.22 -4.67 -17.35
CA PHE A 274 -0.38 -3.43 -16.85
C PHE A 274 0.49 -2.72 -15.81
N ASP A 275 0.90 -1.48 -16.11
CA ASP A 275 1.74 -0.62 -15.25
C ASP A 275 1.17 -0.33 -13.83
N GLN A 276 -0.10 -0.64 -13.56
CA GLN A 276 -0.81 -0.32 -12.32
C GLN A 276 -1.17 -1.55 -11.47
N GLY A 277 -0.52 -2.69 -11.73
CA GLY A 277 -0.84 -3.99 -11.16
C GLY A 277 -1.67 -4.84 -12.13
N GLY A 278 -1.52 -6.15 -12.02
CA GLY A 278 -2.05 -7.06 -13.03
C GLY A 278 -3.58 -7.02 -13.12
N LYS A 279 -4.13 -6.78 -14.32
CA LYS A 279 -5.58 -6.71 -14.53
C LYS A 279 -6.15 -8.11 -14.71
N PHE A 280 -7.14 -8.49 -13.90
CA PHE A 280 -7.74 -9.82 -13.99
C PHE A 280 -8.28 -10.14 -15.40
N ILE A 281 -7.96 -11.32 -15.90
CA ILE A 281 -8.39 -11.83 -17.19
C ILE A 281 -9.55 -12.80 -16.99
N ALA A 282 -10.59 -12.67 -17.80
CA ALA A 282 -11.72 -13.59 -17.77
C ALA A 282 -11.29 -14.99 -18.21
N GLN A 283 -11.43 -15.97 -17.30
CA GLN A 283 -11.34 -17.39 -17.64
C GLN A 283 -12.68 -17.87 -18.20
N GLY A 284 -12.92 -17.63 -19.48
CA GLY A 284 -14.17 -17.97 -20.16
C GLY A 284 -14.96 -16.75 -20.62
N ASP A 285 -16.29 -16.78 -20.50
CA ASP A 285 -17.15 -15.70 -20.97
C ASP A 285 -16.92 -14.40 -20.15
N PRO A 286 -16.53 -13.28 -20.79
CA PRO A 286 -16.22 -12.04 -20.08
C PRO A 286 -17.40 -11.45 -19.30
N THR A 287 -18.63 -11.64 -19.79
CA THR A 287 -19.83 -11.13 -19.11
C THR A 287 -20.08 -11.87 -17.81
N THR A 288 -19.95 -13.19 -17.85
CA THR A 288 -20.10 -14.09 -16.69
C THR A 288 -19.00 -13.82 -15.67
N PHE A 289 -17.76 -13.68 -16.14
CA PHE A 289 -16.63 -13.30 -15.28
C PHE A 289 -16.86 -11.96 -14.60
N GLY A 290 -17.27 -10.93 -15.36
CA GLY A 290 -17.59 -9.62 -14.79
C GLY A 290 -18.67 -9.69 -13.71
N LYS A 291 -19.78 -10.39 -13.96
CA LYS A 291 -20.83 -10.61 -12.96
C LYS A 291 -20.30 -11.30 -11.70
N TRP A 292 -19.43 -12.29 -11.86
CA TRP A 292 -18.78 -12.96 -10.74
C TRP A 292 -17.85 -12.02 -9.95
N GLN A 293 -17.05 -11.17 -10.63
CA GLN A 293 -16.18 -10.20 -9.98
C GLN A 293 -16.96 -9.21 -9.09
N SER A 294 -18.21 -8.91 -9.46
CA SER A 294 -19.11 -8.05 -8.67
C SER A 294 -20.12 -8.84 -7.83
N GLY A 295 -19.89 -10.14 -7.66
CA GLY A 295 -20.76 -11.05 -6.93
C GLY A 295 -20.34 -11.25 -5.46
N PRO A 296 -21.15 -12.01 -4.69
CA PRO A 296 -20.94 -12.25 -3.26
C PRO A 296 -19.66 -13.05 -2.94
N ASP A 297 -19.08 -13.72 -3.94
CA ASP A 297 -17.78 -14.39 -3.77
C ASP A 297 -16.69 -13.36 -3.47
N ASN A 298 -16.76 -12.18 -4.10
CA ASN A 298 -15.77 -11.12 -4.04
C ASN A 298 -16.19 -9.94 -3.16
N TRP A 299 -17.48 -9.82 -2.82
CA TRP A 299 -18.05 -8.65 -2.16
C TRP A 299 -18.89 -8.99 -0.94
N VAL A 300 -18.91 -8.08 0.02
CA VAL A 300 -19.84 -8.04 1.15
C VAL A 300 -20.67 -6.77 1.02
N TRP A 301 -21.99 -6.91 1.05
CA TRP A 301 -22.92 -5.79 0.86
C TRP A 301 -23.37 -5.22 2.20
N LEU A 302 -23.34 -3.90 2.31
CA LEU A 302 -23.78 -3.13 3.45
C LEU A 302 -25.23 -2.68 3.22
N PRO A 303 -26.21 -3.18 3.98
CA PRO A 303 -27.55 -2.62 3.96
C PRO A 303 -27.51 -1.12 4.27
N LYS A 304 -28.43 -0.39 3.64
CA LYS A 304 -28.74 1.00 3.99
C LYS A 304 -29.68 1.03 5.19
#